data_AF-A0A3C0J0G9-F1
#
_entry.id   AF-A0A3C0J0G9-F1
#
_cell.length_a   1.000
_cell.length_b   1.000
_cell.length_c   1.000
_cell.angle_alpha   90.00
_cell.angle_beta   90.00
_cell.angle_gamma   90.00
#
_symmetry.space_group_name_H-M   'P 1'
#
loop_
_entity.id
_entity.type
_entity.pdbx_description
1 polymer ?
#
loop_
_entity_poly.entity_id
_entity_poly.type
_entity_poly.pdbx_seq_one_letter_code
_entity_poly.pdbx_strand_id
1 'polypeptide(L)'
;VLFITTANNLYAIPRPLQDRMEIISIPGYTEEDKLHIAHKFLVPKQIRENGLGDEQVQMDEDVVREIIRSYTRESGVRSLERQIGAVCRKLAREVVAGASGPFAVKRPDLHKHLGIAQFRYDVIEQDDKVGVATGVAWTEMGGDTLFIEVSAMRGSGKLILTGKLGEVMRESAQAGYTYVRSRARDLGIPDDFYEKMDVHIHVPEGAIPKDGPSAGITIATALASALSGISIRHDVAMTGEITLRGRVLPVGGLKEKVLA
;
A
#
# COMPACT_ATOMS: atom_id res chain seq x y z
N VAL A 1 -32.51 0.04 24.00
CA VAL A 1 -31.73 -0.94 23.22
C VAL A 1 -30.55 -0.19 22.62
N LEU A 2 -29.32 -0.65 22.86
CA LEU A 2 -28.12 -0.08 22.24
C LEU A 2 -27.85 -0.85 20.94
N PHE A 3 -27.74 -0.13 19.82
CA PHE A 3 -27.37 -0.70 18.53
C PHE A 3 -25.94 -0.29 18.18
N ILE A 4 -25.12 -1.28 17.78
CA ILE A 4 -23.77 -1.06 17.28
C ILE A 4 -23.68 -1.72 15.91
N THR A 5 -23.19 -0.97 14.92
CA THR A 5 -22.95 -1.44 13.56
C THR A 5 -21.49 -1.23 13.19
N THR A 6 -20.96 -2.07 12.30
CA THR A 6 -19.59 -1.98 11.80
C THR A 6 -19.60 -1.97 10.28
N ALA A 7 -18.78 -1.13 9.66
CA ALA A 7 -18.64 -1.09 8.21
C ALA A 7 -17.21 -0.71 7.80
N ASN A 8 -16.74 -1.30 6.69
CA ASN A 8 -15.44 -0.96 6.08
C ASN A 8 -15.60 0.05 4.94
N ASN A 9 -16.73 0.04 4.25
CA ASN A 9 -17.04 0.94 3.14
C ASN A 9 -18.29 1.76 3.49
N LEU A 10 -18.07 3.00 3.93
CA LEU A 10 -19.15 3.93 4.30
C LEU A 10 -20.04 4.29 3.11
N TYR A 11 -19.47 4.37 1.90
CA TYR A 11 -20.19 4.76 0.68
C TYR A 11 -21.24 3.72 0.25
N ALA A 12 -21.07 2.47 0.64
CA ALA A 12 -22.04 1.40 0.38
C ALA A 12 -23.29 1.51 1.29
N ILE A 13 -23.23 2.27 2.39
CA ILE A 13 -24.36 2.41 3.31
C ILE A 13 -25.35 3.45 2.75
N PRO A 14 -26.66 3.16 2.67
CA PRO A 14 -27.64 4.15 2.27
C PRO A 14 -27.60 5.41 3.14
N ARG A 15 -27.59 6.59 2.50
CA ARG A 15 -27.56 7.89 3.20
C ARG A 15 -28.62 8.05 4.31
N PRO A 16 -29.88 7.58 4.14
CA PRO A 16 -30.88 7.66 5.22
C PRO A 16 -30.53 6.88 6.49
N LEU A 17 -29.67 5.86 6.40
CA LEU A 17 -29.14 5.13 7.55
C LEU A 17 -27.95 5.86 8.17
N GLN A 18 -27.05 6.40 7.34
CA GLN A 18 -25.91 7.18 7.82
C GLN A 18 -26.35 8.40 8.64
N ASP A 19 -27.38 9.11 8.18
CA ASP A 19 -27.93 10.29 8.88
C ASP A 19 -28.52 9.95 10.27
N ARG A 20 -28.75 8.66 10.56
CA ARG A 20 -29.31 8.16 11.83
C ARG A 20 -28.26 7.48 12.71
N MET A 21 -26.99 7.49 12.30
CA MET A 21 -25.90 6.84 13.00
C MET A 21 -24.87 7.88 13.45
N GLU A 22 -24.34 7.71 14.65
CA GLU A 22 -23.10 8.37 15.02
C GLU A 22 -21.94 7.58 14.42
N ILE A 23 -21.15 8.23 13.56
CA ILE A 23 -20.05 7.59 12.85
C ILE A 23 -18.76 7.77 13.64
N ILE A 24 -18.22 6.67 14.14
CA ILE A 24 -16.90 6.62 14.78
C ILE A 24 -15.93 5.93 13.83
N SER A 25 -14.93 6.68 13.34
CA SER A 25 -13.90 6.15 12.44
C SER A 25 -12.75 5.55 13.25
N ILE A 26 -12.46 4.27 13.00
CA ILE A 26 -11.32 3.55 13.59
C ILE A 26 -10.28 3.35 12.47
N PRO A 27 -9.16 4.10 12.47
CA PRO A 27 -8.12 3.96 11.47
C PRO A 27 -7.31 2.67 11.67
N GLY A 28 -6.45 2.36 10.69
CA GLY A 28 -5.42 1.35 10.83
C GLY A 28 -4.36 1.71 11.88
N TYR A 29 -3.48 0.75 12.14
CA TYR A 29 -2.39 0.86 13.11
C TYR A 29 -1.05 1.05 12.41
N THR A 30 -0.18 1.88 12.98
CA THR A 30 1.25 1.95 12.57
C THR A 30 1.97 0.65 12.91
N GLU A 31 3.17 0.43 12.36
CA GLU A 31 4.01 -0.71 12.76
C GLU A 31 4.24 -0.75 14.28
N GLU A 32 4.49 0.42 14.87
CA GLU A 32 4.75 0.55 16.31
C GLU A 32 3.50 0.26 17.15
N ASP A 33 2.33 0.72 16.70
CA ASP A 33 1.05 0.38 17.35
C ASP A 33 0.80 -1.13 17.29
N LYS A 34 1.05 -1.77 16.13
CA LYS A 34 0.87 -3.22 15.97
C LYS A 34 1.82 -4.02 16.85
N LEU A 35 3.07 -3.57 17.00
CA LEU A 35 4.04 -4.17 17.89
C LEU A 35 3.54 -4.13 19.35
N HIS A 36 3.11 -2.96 19.81
CA HIS A 36 2.55 -2.80 21.16
C HIS A 36 1.29 -3.65 21.37
N ILE A 37 0.37 -3.68 20.39
CA ILE A 37 -0.84 -4.50 20.44
C ILE A 37 -0.47 -5.99 20.51
N ALA A 38 0.51 -6.42 19.73
CA ALA A 38 0.97 -7.80 19.71
C ALA A 38 1.53 -8.23 21.07
N HIS A 39 2.47 -7.48 21.64
CA HIS A 39 3.06 -7.83 22.93
C HIS A 39 2.07 -7.73 24.09
N LYS A 40 1.24 -6.69 24.11
CA LYS A 40 0.32 -6.46 25.23
C LYS A 40 -0.91 -7.37 25.20
N PHE A 41 -1.37 -7.76 24.00
CA PHE A 41 -2.64 -8.47 23.84
C PHE A 41 -2.52 -9.76 23.04
N LEU A 42 -1.97 -9.74 21.83
CA LEU A 42 -2.07 -10.88 20.91
C LEU A 42 -1.20 -12.07 21.32
N VAL A 43 0.06 -11.84 21.69
CA VAL A 43 1.01 -12.89 22.11
C VAL A 43 0.51 -13.57 23.39
N PRO A 44 0.17 -12.86 24.48
CA PRO A 44 -0.39 -13.51 25.68
C PRO A 44 -1.70 -14.24 25.41
N LYS A 45 -2.56 -13.68 24.54
CA LYS A 45 -3.82 -14.31 24.15
C LYS A 45 -3.56 -15.64 23.42
N GLN A 46 -2.68 -15.64 22.40
CA GLN A 46 -2.38 -16.83 21.62
C GLN A 46 -1.63 -17.90 22.43
N ILE A 47 -0.75 -17.53 23.36
CA ILE A 47 -0.12 -18.47 24.28
C ILE A 47 -1.19 -19.24 25.08
N ARG A 48 -2.12 -18.52 25.72
CA ARG A 48 -3.21 -19.13 26.50
C ARG A 48 -4.17 -19.95 25.65
N GLU A 49 -4.59 -19.44 24.51
CA GLU A 49 -5.53 -20.14 23.59
C GLU A 49 -4.95 -21.45 23.05
N ASN A 50 -3.62 -21.57 22.95
CA ASN A 50 -2.94 -22.79 22.53
C ASN A 50 -2.47 -23.68 23.69
N GLY A 51 -2.85 -23.36 24.93
CA GLY A 51 -2.55 -24.16 26.12
C GLY A 51 -1.07 -24.18 26.51
N LEU A 52 -0.31 -23.15 26.11
CA LEU A 52 1.10 -22.98 26.50
C LEU A 52 1.16 -22.16 27.80
N GLY A 53 2.17 -22.42 28.63
CA GLY A 53 2.45 -21.59 29.80
C GLY A 53 3.09 -20.25 29.41
N ASP A 54 2.76 -19.18 30.12
CA ASP A 54 3.25 -17.82 29.82
C ASP A 54 4.80 -17.72 29.85
N GLU A 55 5.46 -18.52 30.69
CA GLU A 55 6.94 -18.58 30.78
C GLU A 55 7.56 -19.52 29.73
N GLN A 56 6.75 -20.30 29.00
CA GLN A 56 7.26 -21.29 28.05
C GLN A 56 7.57 -20.69 26.69
N VAL A 57 7.04 -19.51 26.34
CA VAL A 57 7.24 -18.90 25.02
C VAL A 57 7.77 -17.49 25.18
N GLN A 58 8.94 -17.25 24.59
CA GLN A 58 9.51 -15.91 24.46
C GLN A 58 9.52 -15.52 22.99
N MET A 59 8.82 -14.43 22.66
CA MET A 59 8.80 -13.81 21.35
C MET A 59 9.25 -12.37 21.51
N ASP A 60 10.49 -12.08 21.11
CA ASP A 60 11.07 -10.74 21.22
C ASP A 60 10.49 -9.79 20.16
N GLU A 61 10.61 -8.47 20.38
CA GLU A 61 10.06 -7.45 19.48
C GLU A 61 10.53 -7.60 18.04
N ASP A 62 11.79 -7.96 17.81
CA ASP A 62 12.34 -8.14 16.46
C ASP A 62 11.67 -9.29 15.69
N VAL A 63 11.16 -10.29 16.40
CA VAL A 63 10.43 -11.41 15.79
C VAL A 63 9.04 -10.94 15.37
N VAL A 64 8.34 -10.24 16.27
CA VAL A 64 7.01 -9.68 15.97
C VAL A 64 7.11 -8.69 14.82
N ARG A 65 8.13 -7.82 14.82
CA ARG A 65 8.41 -6.87 13.74
C ARG A 65 8.64 -7.59 12.41
N GLU A 66 9.40 -8.68 12.39
CA GLU A 66 9.58 -9.50 11.19
C GLU A 66 8.26 -10.13 10.72
N ILE A 67 7.40 -10.61 11.63
CA ILE A 67 6.07 -11.12 11.27
C ILE A 67 5.23 -10.02 10.62
N ILE A 68 5.21 -8.82 11.21
CA ILE A 68 4.47 -7.67 10.67
C ILE A 68 4.93 -7.37 9.25
N ARG A 69 6.25 -7.28 9.03
CA ARG A 69 6.85 -6.85 7.75
C ARG A 69 6.79 -7.90 6.63
N SER A 70 7.04 -9.16 6.97
CA SER A 70 7.31 -10.22 5.98
C SER A 70 6.18 -11.25 5.84
N TYR A 71 5.24 -11.27 6.79
CA TYR A 71 4.16 -12.27 6.86
C TYR A 71 2.75 -11.67 7.00
N THR A 72 2.63 -10.33 6.97
CA THR A 72 1.35 -9.63 6.96
C THR A 72 1.40 -8.45 5.97
N ARG A 73 0.24 -8.14 5.34
CA ARG A 73 0.02 -6.91 4.57
C ARG A 73 -1.44 -6.49 4.78
N GLU A 74 -1.67 -5.71 5.83
CA GLU A 74 -3.00 -5.25 6.26
C GLU A 74 -2.87 -3.95 7.08
N SER A 75 -3.94 -3.18 7.25
CA SER A 75 -3.99 -2.04 8.17
C SER A 75 -4.33 -2.44 9.62
N GLY A 76 -5.00 -3.58 9.80
CA GLY A 76 -5.38 -4.14 11.10
C GLY A 76 -4.32 -5.07 11.71
N VAL A 77 -4.77 -5.98 12.58
CA VAL A 77 -3.92 -6.99 13.26
C VAL A 77 -4.46 -8.42 13.12
N ARG A 78 -5.36 -8.68 12.18
CA ARG A 78 -6.04 -9.98 12.07
C ARG A 78 -5.12 -11.05 11.47
N SER A 79 -4.40 -10.71 10.41
CA SER A 79 -3.34 -11.56 9.86
C SER A 79 -2.20 -11.69 10.88
N LEU A 80 -1.83 -10.61 11.57
CA LEU A 80 -0.80 -10.65 12.62
C LEU A 80 -1.15 -11.66 13.72
N GLU A 81 -2.37 -11.61 14.27
CA GLU A 81 -2.86 -12.57 15.26
C GLU A 81 -2.81 -14.01 14.71
N ARG A 82 -3.23 -14.21 13.45
CA ARG A 82 -3.21 -15.53 12.81
C ARG A 82 -1.78 -16.09 12.68
N GLN A 83 -0.81 -15.26 12.32
CA GLN A 83 0.60 -15.67 12.22
C GLN A 83 1.19 -15.99 13.59
N ILE A 84 0.96 -15.14 14.60
CA ILE A 84 1.38 -15.41 15.98
C ILE A 84 0.78 -16.74 16.46
N GLY A 85 -0.52 -16.97 16.24
CA GLY A 85 -1.17 -18.22 16.57
C GLY A 85 -0.62 -19.44 15.81
N ALA A 86 -0.17 -19.27 14.56
CA ALA A 86 0.50 -20.34 13.82
C ALA A 86 1.86 -20.72 14.42
N VAL A 87 2.62 -19.75 14.93
CA VAL A 87 3.85 -20.00 15.70
C VAL A 87 3.52 -20.75 16.98
N CYS A 88 2.57 -20.25 17.78
CA CYS A 88 2.15 -20.90 19.03
C CYS A 88 1.66 -22.35 18.81
N ARG A 89 0.85 -22.62 17.78
CA ARG A 89 0.41 -24.00 17.45
C ARG A 89 1.57 -24.95 17.16
N LYS A 90 2.62 -24.47 16.48
CA LYS A 90 3.81 -25.29 16.20
C LYS A 90 4.59 -25.59 17.48
N LEU A 91 4.78 -24.59 18.34
CA LEU A 91 5.42 -24.78 19.63
C LEU A 91 4.63 -25.75 20.52
N ALA A 92 3.30 -25.64 20.54
CA ALA A 92 2.43 -26.57 21.27
C ALA A 92 2.62 -28.02 20.78
N ARG A 93 2.79 -28.23 19.47
CA ARG A 93 3.10 -29.55 18.92
C ARG A 93 4.46 -30.08 19.39
N GLU A 94 5.47 -29.22 19.50
CA GLU A 94 6.80 -29.59 20.02
C GLU A 94 6.72 -29.97 21.51
N VAL A 95 5.95 -29.23 22.31
CA VAL A 95 5.71 -29.55 23.73
C VAL A 95 5.06 -30.91 23.89
N VAL A 96 4.01 -31.21 23.10
CA VAL A 96 3.34 -32.52 23.12
C VAL A 96 4.28 -33.64 22.65
N ALA A 97 5.23 -33.35 21.76
CA ALA A 97 6.26 -34.29 21.33
C ALA A 97 7.38 -34.51 22.37
N GLY A 98 7.31 -33.84 23.53
CA GLY A 98 8.24 -34.02 24.65
C GLY A 98 9.34 -32.96 24.75
N ALA A 99 9.30 -31.89 23.93
CA ALA A 99 10.21 -30.76 24.12
C ALA A 99 9.81 -29.97 25.38
N SER A 100 10.80 -29.51 26.15
CA SER A 100 10.60 -28.68 27.34
C SER A 100 11.26 -27.32 27.16
N GLY A 101 10.51 -26.27 27.50
CA GLY A 101 10.89 -24.88 27.27
C GLY A 101 11.91 -24.31 28.28
N PRO A 102 12.25 -23.01 28.16
CA PRO A 102 11.55 -22.00 27.35
C PRO A 102 11.88 -22.06 25.85
N PHE A 103 10.86 -21.86 25.02
CA PHE A 103 10.95 -21.74 23.57
C PHE A 103 11.15 -20.28 23.19
N ALA A 104 12.40 -19.88 22.96
CA ALA A 104 12.74 -18.58 22.41
C ALA A 104 12.64 -18.62 20.88
N VAL A 105 11.61 -17.99 20.32
CA VAL A 105 11.48 -17.85 18.87
C VAL A 105 12.50 -16.81 18.41
N LYS A 106 13.37 -17.17 17.47
CA LYS A 106 14.38 -16.25 16.92
C LYS A 106 14.00 -15.86 15.49
N ARG A 107 14.34 -14.61 15.11
CA ARG A 107 14.09 -14.08 13.76
C ARG A 107 14.58 -14.99 12.63
N PRO A 108 15.80 -15.56 12.67
CA PRO A 108 16.27 -16.46 11.61
C PRO A 108 15.46 -17.76 11.52
N ASP A 109 14.86 -18.22 12.62
CA ASP A 109 14.11 -19.47 12.70
C ASP A 109 12.64 -19.31 12.33
N LEU A 110 12.17 -18.07 12.10
CA LEU A 110 10.78 -17.77 11.82
C LEU A 110 10.25 -18.54 10.59
N HIS A 111 11.10 -18.79 9.59
CA HIS A 111 10.75 -19.59 8.42
C HIS A 111 10.42 -21.06 8.74
N LYS A 112 10.98 -21.63 9.82
CA LYS A 112 10.64 -22.99 10.27
C LYS A 112 9.19 -23.02 10.80
N HIS A 113 8.74 -21.91 11.38
CA HIS A 113 7.40 -21.77 11.93
C HIS A 113 6.36 -21.29 10.90
N LEU A 114 6.68 -20.30 10.07
CA LEU A 114 5.72 -19.68 9.16
C LEU A 114 5.93 -20.03 7.68
N GLY A 115 7.01 -20.74 7.35
CA GLY A 115 7.42 -20.99 5.98
C GLY A 115 8.16 -19.79 5.38
N ILE A 116 8.27 -19.78 4.05
CA ILE A 116 8.94 -18.71 3.31
C ILE A 116 8.19 -17.39 3.54
N ALA A 117 8.92 -16.28 3.67
CA ALA A 117 8.34 -14.94 3.75
C ALA A 117 7.37 -14.71 2.57
N GLN A 118 6.15 -14.29 2.88
CA GLN A 118 5.07 -14.13 1.90
C GLN A 118 5.14 -12.77 1.22
N PHE A 119 5.62 -11.78 1.95
CA PHE A 119 5.78 -10.42 1.49
C PHE A 119 7.26 -10.06 1.59
N ARG A 120 7.76 -9.37 0.56
CA ARG A 120 9.01 -8.64 0.68
C ARG A 120 8.61 -7.27 1.19
N TYR A 121 8.99 -6.92 2.41
CA TYR A 121 8.83 -5.56 2.90
C TYR A 121 9.53 -4.64 1.90
N ASP A 122 8.78 -3.67 1.38
CA ASP A 122 9.02 -3.07 0.08
C ASP A 122 10.49 -2.72 -0.13
N VAL A 123 11.05 -3.32 -1.17
CA VAL A 123 12.16 -2.72 -1.90
C VAL A 123 11.53 -1.47 -2.50
N ILE A 124 11.50 -0.37 -1.74
CA ILE A 124 11.53 0.97 -2.34
C ILE A 124 12.59 0.84 -3.42
N GLU A 125 12.24 1.17 -4.66
CA GLU A 125 13.23 1.27 -5.74
C GLU A 125 14.46 1.99 -5.17
N GLN A 126 15.61 1.32 -5.08
CA GLN A 126 16.74 1.90 -4.34
C GLN A 126 17.42 3.01 -5.14
N ASP A 127 17.07 3.11 -6.42
CA ASP A 127 17.66 4.00 -7.37
C ASP A 127 16.61 4.98 -7.91
N ASP A 128 17.05 6.22 -8.12
CA ASP A 128 16.26 7.20 -8.84
C ASP A 128 16.05 6.75 -10.29
N LYS A 129 14.80 6.72 -10.74
CA LYS A 129 14.44 6.19 -12.06
C LYS A 129 13.79 7.24 -12.94
N VAL A 130 14.08 7.15 -14.23
CA VAL A 130 13.42 7.94 -15.26
C VAL A 130 12.09 7.28 -15.62
N GLY A 131 11.02 8.05 -15.63
CA GLY A 131 9.69 7.59 -16.01
C GLY A 131 8.97 6.75 -14.96
N VAL A 132 9.48 6.65 -13.72
CA VAL A 132 8.84 5.89 -12.64
C VAL A 132 8.55 6.82 -11.47
N ALA A 133 7.28 6.97 -11.10
CA ALA A 133 6.87 7.79 -9.97
C ALA A 133 6.09 6.96 -8.93
N THR A 134 6.40 7.17 -7.66
CA THR A 134 5.68 6.53 -6.55
C THR A 134 4.42 7.35 -6.20
N GLY A 135 3.25 6.74 -6.39
CA GLY A 135 1.95 7.26 -6.00
C GLY A 135 1.42 6.58 -4.75
N VAL A 136 0.56 7.28 -4.00
CA VAL A 136 -0.15 6.67 -2.87
C VAL A 136 -1.64 6.61 -3.15
N ALA A 137 -2.20 5.41 -3.01
CA ALA A 137 -3.62 5.13 -3.20
C ALA A 137 -4.30 4.79 -1.88
N TRP A 138 -5.61 5.01 -1.84
CA TRP A 138 -6.47 4.49 -0.79
C TRP A 138 -7.23 3.28 -1.33
N THR A 139 -7.20 2.19 -0.58
CA THR A 139 -7.94 0.96 -0.85
C THR A 139 -8.86 0.64 0.34
N GLU A 140 -9.81 -0.27 0.15
CA GLU A 140 -10.67 -0.76 1.24
C GLU A 140 -9.86 -1.47 2.36
N MET A 141 -8.63 -1.88 2.08
CA MET A 141 -7.73 -2.55 3.03
C MET A 141 -6.78 -1.58 3.74
N GLY A 142 -6.77 -0.29 3.37
CA GLY A 142 -5.84 0.73 3.87
C GLY A 142 -5.15 1.50 2.75
N GLY A 143 -4.14 2.30 3.09
CA GLY A 143 -3.27 2.92 2.09
C GLY A 143 -2.38 1.89 1.39
N ASP A 144 -1.98 2.19 0.17
CA ASP A 144 -1.08 1.35 -0.63
C ASP A 144 -0.20 2.22 -1.53
N THR A 145 1.02 1.77 -1.81
CA THR A 145 1.95 2.44 -2.73
C THR A 145 1.86 1.85 -4.13
N LEU A 146 1.81 2.70 -5.14
CA LEU A 146 1.71 2.33 -6.55
C LEU A 146 2.87 2.94 -7.34
N PHE A 147 3.57 2.14 -8.13
CA PHE A 147 4.65 2.63 -9.00
C PHE A 147 4.13 2.90 -10.39
N ILE A 148 3.91 4.16 -10.77
CA ILE A 148 3.45 4.50 -12.12
C ILE A 148 4.65 4.57 -13.05
N GLU A 149 4.63 3.73 -14.09
CA GLU A 149 5.68 3.63 -15.09
C GLU A 149 5.22 4.28 -16.40
N VAL A 150 6.10 5.09 -16.99
CA VAL A 150 5.88 5.74 -18.28
C VAL A 150 7.08 5.48 -19.18
N SER A 151 6.79 4.97 -20.37
CA SER A 151 7.77 4.80 -21.44
C SER A 151 7.41 5.69 -22.62
N ALA A 152 8.39 6.40 -23.16
CA ALA A 152 8.25 7.17 -24.38
C ALA A 152 9.09 6.50 -25.48
N MET A 153 8.44 6.15 -26.60
CA MET A 153 9.11 5.53 -27.75
C MET A 153 8.77 6.25 -29.04
N ARG A 154 9.60 6.11 -30.08
CA ARG A 154 9.28 6.65 -31.41
C ARG A 154 7.99 6.05 -31.93
N GLY A 155 7.09 6.90 -32.42
CA GLY A 155 5.75 6.52 -32.81
C GLY A 155 5.02 7.62 -33.57
N SER A 156 3.70 7.64 -33.45
CA SER A 156 2.80 8.54 -34.16
C SER A 156 1.99 9.46 -33.24
N GLY A 157 2.39 9.62 -31.97
CA GLY A 157 1.70 10.49 -31.01
C GLY A 157 0.61 9.80 -30.17
N LYS A 158 0.60 8.47 -30.08
CA LYS A 158 -0.44 7.73 -29.35
C LYS A 158 -0.16 7.72 -27.85
N LEU A 159 -1.23 7.90 -27.07
CA LEU A 159 -1.23 7.69 -25.62
C LEU A 159 -1.85 6.31 -25.31
N ILE A 160 -1.04 5.40 -24.79
CA ILE A 160 -1.43 4.03 -24.44
C ILE A 160 -1.52 3.92 -22.92
N LEU A 161 -2.64 3.41 -22.41
CA LEU A 161 -2.90 3.28 -20.97
C LEU A 161 -3.16 1.82 -20.61
N THR A 162 -2.44 1.28 -19.63
CA THR A 162 -2.56 -0.12 -19.17
C THR A 162 -2.59 -0.22 -17.64
N GLY A 163 -3.02 -1.36 -17.10
CA GLY A 163 -3.17 -1.56 -15.64
C GLY A 163 -4.62 -1.50 -15.13
N LYS A 164 -5.60 -1.85 -15.99
CA LYS A 164 -7.04 -1.87 -15.66
C LYS A 164 -7.56 -0.54 -15.06
N LEU A 165 -7.20 0.57 -15.71
CA LEU A 165 -7.65 1.91 -15.31
C LEU A 165 -9.15 2.08 -15.57
N GLY A 166 -9.87 2.61 -14.58
CA GLY A 166 -11.25 3.07 -14.75
C GLY A 166 -11.35 4.36 -15.57
N GLU A 167 -12.57 4.79 -15.88
CA GLU A 167 -12.81 5.97 -16.73
C GLU A 167 -12.22 7.24 -16.11
N VAL A 168 -12.38 7.44 -14.79
CA VAL A 168 -11.89 8.64 -14.09
C VAL A 168 -10.37 8.71 -14.12
N MET A 169 -9.69 7.57 -13.96
CA MET A 169 -8.23 7.54 -14.01
C MET A 169 -7.70 7.76 -15.45
N ARG A 170 -8.44 7.33 -16.48
CA ARG A 170 -8.09 7.63 -17.89
C ARG A 170 -8.21 9.12 -18.19
N GLU A 171 -9.26 9.78 -17.70
CA GLU A 171 -9.40 11.24 -17.80
C GLU A 171 -8.26 11.97 -17.08
N SER A 172 -7.92 11.52 -15.87
CA SER A 172 -6.79 12.06 -15.10
C SER A 172 -5.46 11.94 -15.86
N ALA A 173 -5.21 10.79 -16.50
CA ALA A 173 -4.03 10.57 -17.33
C ALA A 173 -3.99 11.53 -18.55
N GLN A 174 -5.13 11.75 -19.21
CA GLN A 174 -5.24 12.70 -20.32
C GLN A 174 -5.03 14.16 -19.86
N ALA A 175 -5.53 14.52 -18.68
CA ALA A 175 -5.33 15.85 -18.11
C ALA A 175 -3.85 16.09 -17.79
N GLY A 176 -3.18 15.11 -17.17
CA GLY A 176 -1.75 15.13 -16.92
C GLY A 176 -0.93 15.25 -18.21
N TYR A 177 -1.27 14.46 -19.24
CA TYR A 177 -0.65 14.54 -20.56
C TYR A 177 -0.79 15.91 -21.20
N THR A 178 -1.99 16.48 -21.17
CA THR A 178 -2.27 17.81 -21.72
C THR A 178 -1.48 18.89 -20.99
N TYR A 179 -1.38 18.79 -19.66
CA TYR A 179 -0.62 19.75 -18.86
C TYR A 179 0.88 19.68 -19.16
N VAL A 180 1.49 18.50 -19.18
CA VAL A 180 2.91 18.32 -19.54
C VAL A 180 3.18 18.86 -20.94
N ARG A 181 2.31 18.56 -21.91
CA ARG A 181 2.42 19.11 -23.27
C ARG A 181 2.38 20.64 -23.28
N SER A 182 1.51 21.26 -22.47
CA SER A 182 1.42 22.73 -22.37
C SER A 182 2.67 23.38 -21.75
N ARG A 183 3.50 22.58 -21.07
CA ARG A 183 4.72 23.00 -20.37
C ARG A 183 6.00 22.41 -20.99
N ALA A 184 5.92 21.84 -22.20
CA ALA A 184 7.04 21.13 -22.82
C ALA A 184 8.33 21.97 -22.83
N ARG A 185 8.25 23.22 -23.29
CA ARG A 185 9.39 24.17 -23.29
C ARG A 185 9.99 24.39 -21.91
N ASP A 186 9.16 24.66 -20.92
CA ASP A 186 9.58 24.94 -19.54
C ASP A 186 10.28 23.71 -18.91
N LEU A 187 9.91 22.51 -19.37
CA LEU A 187 10.44 21.22 -18.89
C LEU A 187 11.60 20.68 -19.75
N GLY A 188 12.04 21.40 -20.78
CA GLY A 188 13.10 20.94 -21.69
C GLY A 188 12.70 19.77 -22.60
N ILE A 189 11.40 19.57 -22.81
CA ILE A 189 10.84 18.52 -23.68
C ILE A 189 10.69 19.09 -25.11
N PRO A 190 11.02 18.32 -26.18
CA PRO A 190 10.81 18.77 -27.54
C PRO A 190 9.34 19.13 -27.83
N ASP A 191 9.09 20.32 -28.40
CA ASP A 191 7.72 20.80 -28.66
C ASP A 191 6.89 19.85 -29.52
N ASP A 192 7.52 19.09 -30.41
CA ASP A 192 6.90 18.19 -31.38
C ASP A 192 6.82 16.72 -30.91
N PHE A 193 7.12 16.44 -29.64
CA PHE A 193 7.11 15.07 -29.12
C PHE A 193 5.75 14.38 -29.34
N TYR A 194 4.66 15.14 -29.23
CA TYR A 194 3.29 14.63 -29.32
C TYR A 194 2.92 14.13 -30.73
N GLU A 195 3.74 14.37 -31.75
CA GLU A 195 3.55 13.86 -33.12
C GLU A 195 4.50 12.70 -33.44
N LYS A 196 5.66 12.66 -32.77
CA LYS A 196 6.79 11.76 -33.11
C LYS A 196 7.01 10.64 -32.09
N MET A 197 6.39 10.73 -30.92
CA MET A 197 6.57 9.81 -29.83
C MET A 197 5.22 9.24 -29.39
N ASP A 198 5.15 7.92 -29.26
CA ASP A 198 4.09 7.26 -28.51
C ASP A 198 4.49 7.22 -27.03
N VAL A 199 3.50 7.40 -26.16
CA VAL A 199 3.66 7.38 -24.71
C VAL A 199 2.82 6.23 -24.17
N HIS A 200 3.44 5.34 -23.40
CA HIS A 200 2.76 4.24 -22.72
C HIS A 200 2.86 4.43 -21.22
N ILE A 201 1.70 4.59 -20.58
CA ILE A 201 1.54 4.67 -19.13
C ILE A 201 1.05 3.31 -18.61
N HIS A 202 1.79 2.74 -17.66
CA HIS A 202 1.46 1.52 -16.96
C HIS A 202 1.30 1.80 -15.47
N VAL A 203 0.20 1.29 -14.90
CA VAL A 203 -0.04 1.34 -13.45
C VAL A 203 -0.11 -0.12 -12.95
N PRO A 204 1.02 -0.71 -12.50
CA PRO A 204 1.15 -2.08 -12.03
C PRO A 204 0.25 -2.35 -10.81
N GLU A 205 -0.07 -3.63 -10.60
CA GLU A 205 -0.87 -4.24 -9.52
C GLU A 205 -2.41 -4.32 -9.68
N GLY A 206 -2.97 -5.48 -9.28
CA GLY A 206 -4.27 -5.63 -8.61
C GLY A 206 -5.51 -5.93 -9.48
N ALA A 207 -6.29 -6.97 -9.10
CA ALA A 207 -7.62 -7.24 -9.65
C ALA A 207 -8.70 -6.22 -9.21
N ILE A 208 -8.30 -5.17 -8.49
CA ILE A 208 -9.15 -4.13 -7.93
C ILE A 208 -9.12 -2.95 -8.91
N PRO A 209 -10.28 -2.51 -9.45
CA PRO A 209 -10.35 -1.36 -10.34
C PRO A 209 -9.76 -0.09 -9.68
N LYS A 210 -8.84 0.57 -10.39
CA LYS A 210 -8.24 1.84 -9.96
C LYS A 210 -9.00 2.97 -10.61
N ASP A 211 -10.03 3.45 -9.91
CA ASP A 211 -10.93 4.47 -10.43
C ASP A 211 -10.98 5.66 -9.47
N GLY A 212 -9.99 6.54 -9.58
CA GLY A 212 -9.90 7.75 -8.76
C GLY A 212 -8.91 8.76 -9.34
N PRO A 213 -9.17 10.07 -9.21
CA PRO A 213 -8.35 11.11 -9.83
C PRO A 213 -7.04 11.40 -9.06
N SER A 214 -6.87 10.79 -7.88
CA SER A 214 -5.80 11.13 -6.93
C SER A 214 -4.38 10.72 -7.34
N ALA A 215 -4.20 10.09 -8.51
CA ALA A 215 -2.90 9.78 -9.08
C ALA A 215 -2.48 10.76 -10.19
N GLY A 216 -3.25 11.82 -10.44
CA GLY A 216 -3.02 12.74 -11.55
C GLY A 216 -1.64 13.41 -11.53
N ILE A 217 -1.19 13.87 -10.36
CA ILE A 217 0.15 14.46 -10.23
C ILE A 217 1.27 13.41 -10.37
N THR A 218 1.03 12.17 -9.94
CA THR A 218 1.97 11.06 -10.08
C THR A 218 2.17 10.72 -11.55
N ILE A 219 1.07 10.63 -12.31
CA ILE A 219 1.10 10.40 -13.76
C ILE A 219 1.82 11.54 -14.48
N ALA A 220 1.47 12.79 -14.16
CA ALA A 220 2.11 13.95 -14.79
C ALA A 220 3.62 14.00 -14.51
N THR A 221 4.05 13.62 -13.30
CA THR A 221 5.46 13.59 -12.92
C THR A 221 6.22 12.48 -13.65
N ALA A 222 5.69 11.25 -13.68
CA ALA A 222 6.27 10.14 -14.44
C ALA A 222 6.38 10.47 -15.93
N LEU A 223 5.36 11.12 -16.49
CA LEU A 223 5.35 11.56 -17.89
C LEU A 223 6.42 12.63 -18.17
N ALA A 224 6.48 13.67 -17.34
CA ALA A 224 7.49 14.71 -17.49
C ALA A 224 8.91 14.13 -17.39
N SER A 225 9.13 13.22 -16.45
CA SER A 225 10.40 12.49 -16.29
C SER A 225 10.76 11.68 -17.53
N ALA A 226 9.85 10.83 -18.04
CA ALA A 226 10.09 9.99 -19.20
C ALA A 226 10.42 10.80 -20.47
N LEU A 227 9.82 11.98 -20.63
CA LEU A 227 10.01 12.84 -21.79
C LEU A 227 11.24 13.77 -21.68
N SER A 228 11.60 14.19 -20.47
CA SER A 228 12.76 15.07 -20.22
C SER A 228 14.05 14.31 -19.96
N GLY A 229 13.96 13.02 -19.60
CA GLY A 229 15.11 12.21 -19.18
C GLY A 229 15.60 12.52 -17.75
N ILE A 230 14.86 13.32 -16.99
CA ILE A 230 15.20 13.67 -15.60
C ILE A 230 14.69 12.58 -14.67
N SER A 231 15.54 12.03 -13.81
CA SER A 231 15.14 10.99 -12.84
C SER A 231 14.23 11.54 -11.73
N ILE A 232 13.31 10.71 -11.26
CA ILE A 232 12.47 11.00 -10.10
C ILE A 232 13.13 10.38 -8.88
N ARG A 233 13.12 11.15 -7.79
CA ARG A 233 13.58 10.68 -6.48
C ARG A 233 12.74 9.50 -6.01
N HIS A 234 13.40 8.39 -5.73
CA HIS A 234 12.74 7.16 -5.30
C HIS A 234 12.11 7.26 -3.90
N ASP A 235 12.62 8.15 -3.05
CA ASP A 235 12.17 8.39 -1.67
C ASP A 235 10.98 9.36 -1.56
N VAL A 236 10.35 9.73 -2.68
CA VAL A 236 9.19 10.63 -2.73
C VAL A 236 7.94 9.90 -3.20
N ALA A 237 6.94 9.84 -2.33
CA ALA A 237 5.59 9.42 -2.67
C ALA A 237 4.66 10.62 -2.80
N MET A 238 3.71 10.57 -3.74
CA MET A 238 2.80 11.69 -4.00
C MET A 238 1.36 11.26 -4.27
N THR A 239 0.41 12.14 -3.94
CA THR A 239 -1.02 11.97 -4.25
C THR A 239 -1.65 13.32 -4.50
N GLY A 240 -2.54 13.41 -5.48
CA GLY A 240 -3.15 14.66 -5.90
C GLY A 240 -3.87 14.53 -7.22
N GLU A 241 -5.02 15.18 -7.32
CA GLU A 241 -5.72 15.36 -8.59
C GLU A 241 -5.13 16.54 -9.36
N ILE A 242 -4.94 16.38 -10.66
CA ILE A 242 -4.39 17.42 -11.55
C ILE A 242 -5.48 17.96 -12.47
N THR A 243 -5.48 19.28 -12.66
CA THR A 243 -6.33 19.95 -13.65
C THR A 243 -5.53 20.29 -14.91
N LEU A 244 -6.22 20.58 -16.02
CA LEU A 244 -5.58 21.04 -17.27
C LEU A 244 -4.71 22.29 -17.11
N ARG A 245 -4.94 23.11 -16.07
CA ARG A 245 -4.16 24.31 -15.75
C ARG A 245 -3.00 24.05 -14.79
N GLY A 246 -2.80 22.81 -14.33
CA GLY A 246 -1.75 22.43 -13.38
C GLY A 246 -2.06 22.72 -11.93
N ARG A 247 -3.33 23.02 -11.58
CA ARG A 247 -3.72 23.09 -10.16
C ARG A 247 -3.78 21.67 -9.59
N VAL A 248 -3.29 21.51 -8.37
CA VAL A 248 -3.43 20.29 -7.57
C VAL A 248 -4.67 20.44 -6.68
N LEU A 249 -5.62 19.53 -6.81
CA LEU A 249 -6.85 19.53 -6.01
C LEU A 249 -6.73 18.59 -4.78
N PRO A 250 -7.48 18.88 -3.70
CA PRO A 250 -7.48 18.05 -2.49
C PRO A 250 -7.89 16.61 -2.77
N VAL A 251 -7.33 15.68 -1.99
CA VAL A 251 -7.66 14.25 -2.06
C VAL A 251 -8.11 13.72 -0.70
N GLY A 252 -8.96 12.69 -0.71
CA GLY A 252 -9.39 11.99 0.50
C GLY A 252 -8.38 10.94 0.98
N GLY A 253 -8.63 10.41 2.19
CA GLY A 253 -7.90 9.28 2.76
C GLY A 253 -6.44 9.59 3.11
N LEU A 254 -6.12 10.85 3.43
CA LEU A 254 -4.72 11.26 3.63
C LEU A 254 -4.06 10.50 4.78
N LYS A 255 -4.80 10.22 5.87
CA LYS A 255 -4.26 9.49 7.02
C LYS A 255 -3.88 8.07 6.63
N GLU A 256 -4.75 7.37 5.92
CA GLU A 256 -4.51 6.00 5.44
C GLU A 256 -3.37 5.95 4.44
N LYS A 257 -3.29 6.95 3.55
CA LYS A 257 -2.19 7.09 2.59
C LYS A 257 -0.85 7.35 3.29
N VAL A 258 -0.81 8.17 4.33
CA VAL A 258 0.43 8.42 5.11
C VAL A 258 0.89 7.19 5.89
N LEU A 259 -0.03 6.27 6.20
CA LEU A 259 0.27 5.01 6.89
C LEU A 259 0.73 3.89 5.95
N ALA A 260 0.61 4.08 4.62
CA ALA A 260 1.13 3.16 3.61
C ALA A 260 2.65 3.24 3.56
#